data_AF-A0A1I4DI75-F1
#
_entry.id   AF-A0A1I4DI75-F1
#
_cell.length_a   1.000
_cell.length_b   1.000
_cell.length_c   1.000
_cell.angle_alpha   90.00
_cell.angle_beta   90.00
_cell.angle_gamma   90.00
#
_symmetry.space_group_name_H-M   'P 1'
#
loop_
_entity.id
_entity.type
_entity.pdbx_description
1 polymer ?
#
loop_
_entity_poly.entity_id
_entity_poly.type
_entity_poly.pdbx_seq_one_letter_code
_entity_poly.pdbx_strand_id
1 'polypeptide(L)'
;MTKTVLILGATGRFGRNAATAFESAGWDVRRFDRSKDTLRQAVHGVQVIVNAWNPPYYDWAAQVPGLHADVIEAARLVDATVIVPGNVYVFGDGNGGTWDVTTPHLAQNPLGKIRRDLEDAYRESGVRTIVLRAGDFLDTEPSGNWFDMIMAPKLAKGVFTYPGATDIDHAWAYLPDLCRAAVQLAEKRDELNRFEDVPFPGYTLSGEKMADRLAAVTGRSISLKKMNWLPIQLARPFWKLAPHLLEMRYLWNMPHRLSGARLNVLLPEFQHTPLERALASTVPPAALQHPTGQNPMSTQTSL
;
A
#
# COMPACT_ATOMS: atom_id res chain seq x y z
N MET A 1 2.36 -30.06 6.57
CA MET A 1 3.67 -29.40 6.36
C MET A 1 3.48 -27.92 6.65
N THR A 2 4.34 -27.32 7.47
CA THR A 2 4.31 -25.87 7.75
C THR A 2 4.63 -25.10 6.47
N LYS A 3 3.79 -24.12 6.10
CA LYS A 3 4.02 -23.26 4.94
C LYS A 3 4.97 -22.13 5.34
N THR A 4 5.98 -21.84 4.52
CA THR A 4 6.96 -20.79 4.75
C THR A 4 6.80 -19.67 3.73
N VAL A 5 6.84 -18.43 4.22
CA VAL A 5 6.89 -17.21 3.41
C VAL A 5 8.19 -16.44 3.66
N LEU A 6 8.81 -15.94 2.61
CA LEU A 6 9.94 -15.02 2.66
C LEU A 6 9.47 -13.59 2.40
N ILE A 7 9.68 -12.69 3.35
CA ILE A 7 9.32 -11.28 3.25
C ILE A 7 10.56 -10.47 2.88
N LEU A 8 10.57 -9.91 1.67
CA LEU A 8 11.58 -8.96 1.23
C LEU A 8 11.12 -7.54 1.58
N GLY A 9 11.94 -6.78 2.30
CA GLY A 9 11.57 -5.43 2.76
C GLY A 9 10.68 -5.43 4.01
N ALA A 10 10.94 -6.35 4.96
CA ALA A 10 10.14 -6.52 6.18
C ALA A 10 10.06 -5.28 7.09
N THR A 11 10.99 -4.32 6.95
CA THR A 11 10.96 -3.03 7.68
C THR A 11 10.12 -1.96 6.99
N GLY A 12 9.74 -2.17 5.73
CA GLY A 12 8.86 -1.28 4.99
C GLY A 12 7.40 -1.50 5.37
N ARG A 13 6.55 -0.50 5.06
CA ARG A 13 5.13 -0.48 5.44
C ARG A 13 4.33 -1.72 5.03
N PHE A 14 4.47 -2.14 3.76
CA PHE A 14 3.79 -3.34 3.27
C PHE A 14 4.42 -4.60 3.86
N GLY A 15 5.76 -4.69 3.87
CA GLY A 15 6.48 -5.87 4.36
C GLY A 15 6.19 -6.18 5.82
N ARG A 16 6.16 -5.16 6.70
CA ARG A 16 5.79 -5.30 8.11
C ARG A 16 4.36 -5.84 8.27
N ASN A 17 3.39 -5.18 7.62
CA ASN A 17 1.98 -5.60 7.67
C ASN A 17 1.79 -7.01 7.09
N ALA A 18 2.51 -7.36 6.02
CA ALA A 18 2.49 -8.69 5.43
C ALA A 18 3.06 -9.72 6.40
N ALA A 19 4.22 -9.46 7.01
CA ALA A 19 4.80 -10.36 8.01
C ALA A 19 3.80 -10.65 9.15
N THR A 20 3.18 -9.61 9.72
CA THR A 20 2.17 -9.75 10.76
C THR A 20 0.95 -10.56 10.29
N ALA A 21 0.45 -10.31 9.08
CA ALA A 21 -0.69 -11.04 8.53
C ALA A 21 -0.38 -12.53 8.32
N PHE A 22 0.81 -12.86 7.77
CA PHE A 22 1.24 -14.24 7.57
C PHE A 22 1.50 -14.97 8.90
N GLU A 23 2.13 -14.31 9.88
CA GLU A 23 2.31 -14.86 11.23
C GLU A 23 0.97 -15.18 11.90
N SER A 24 0.00 -14.25 11.79
CA SER A 24 -1.34 -14.44 12.35
C SER A 24 -2.08 -15.61 11.70
N ALA A 25 -1.74 -15.95 10.46
CA ALA A 25 -2.29 -17.09 9.74
C ALA A 25 -1.50 -18.40 9.97
N GLY A 26 -0.50 -18.39 10.86
CA GLY A 26 0.27 -19.58 11.23
C GLY A 26 1.34 -19.99 10.20
N TRP A 27 1.74 -19.09 9.30
CA TRP A 27 2.87 -19.33 8.41
C TRP A 27 4.20 -19.17 9.15
N ASP A 28 5.20 -19.94 8.74
CA ASP A 28 6.61 -19.68 9.10
C ASP A 28 7.11 -18.47 8.31
N VAL A 29 7.39 -17.35 8.99
CA VAL A 29 7.74 -16.08 8.36
C VAL A 29 9.25 -15.83 8.45
N ARG A 30 9.93 -15.91 7.32
CA ARG A 30 11.33 -15.52 7.17
C ARG A 30 11.42 -14.07 6.70
N ARG A 31 12.16 -13.24 7.43
CA ARG A 31 12.39 -11.84 7.07
C ARG A 31 13.78 -11.71 6.48
N PHE A 32 13.86 -11.26 5.23
CA PHE A 32 15.14 -11.11 4.54
C PHE A 32 15.90 -9.86 4.99
N ASP A 33 17.15 -10.03 5.39
CA ASP A 33 18.09 -8.96 5.75
C ASP A 33 19.16 -8.79 4.67
N ARG A 34 19.10 -7.68 3.92
CA ARG A 34 20.05 -7.38 2.81
C ARG A 34 21.52 -7.43 3.25
N SER A 35 21.80 -7.18 4.53
CA SER A 35 23.18 -7.07 5.05
C SER A 35 23.79 -8.42 5.39
N LYS A 36 22.98 -9.48 5.49
CA LYS A 36 23.39 -10.80 5.99
C LYS A 36 23.01 -11.94 5.04
N ASP A 37 21.91 -11.78 4.32
CA ASP A 37 21.33 -12.83 3.51
C ASP A 37 21.65 -12.67 2.03
N THR A 38 21.69 -13.80 1.31
CA THR A 38 21.63 -13.82 -0.15
C THR A 38 20.29 -14.40 -0.57
N LEU A 39 19.66 -13.83 -1.62
CA LEU A 39 18.35 -14.31 -2.09
C LEU A 39 18.40 -15.80 -2.43
N ARG A 40 19.45 -16.24 -3.12
CA ARG A 40 19.66 -17.65 -3.51
C ARG A 40 19.59 -18.61 -2.33
N GLN A 41 20.16 -18.25 -1.18
CA GLN A 41 20.11 -19.10 0.02
C GLN A 41 18.76 -18.98 0.74
N ALA A 42 18.21 -17.77 0.85
CA ALA A 42 17.01 -17.49 1.62
C ALA A 42 15.74 -18.16 1.05
N VAL A 43 15.69 -18.41 -0.26
CA VAL A 43 14.51 -18.99 -0.94
C VAL A 43 14.34 -20.50 -0.73
N HIS A 44 15.35 -21.23 -0.26
CA HIS A 44 15.23 -22.68 -0.11
C HIS A 44 14.16 -23.07 0.92
N GLY A 45 13.20 -23.90 0.49
CA GLY A 45 12.07 -24.35 1.31
C GLY A 45 10.95 -23.32 1.49
N VAL A 46 10.99 -22.20 0.76
CA VAL A 46 9.96 -21.15 0.76
C VAL A 46 8.89 -21.47 -0.28
N GLN A 47 7.61 -21.31 0.06
CA GLN A 47 6.50 -21.47 -0.91
C GLN A 47 6.05 -20.13 -1.50
N VAL A 48 6.21 -19.03 -0.75
CA VAL A 48 5.77 -17.69 -1.16
C VAL A 48 6.85 -16.66 -0.84
N ILE A 49 7.14 -15.77 -1.77
CA ILE A 49 8.00 -14.60 -1.60
C ILE A 49 7.12 -13.36 -1.68
N VAL A 50 7.04 -12.56 -0.63
CA VAL A 50 6.42 -11.23 -0.67
C VAL A 50 7.50 -10.22 -1.03
N ASN A 51 7.45 -9.70 -2.25
CA ASN A 51 8.42 -8.74 -2.74
C ASN A 51 8.02 -7.30 -2.41
N ALA A 52 8.12 -6.90 -1.15
CA ALA A 52 7.85 -5.53 -0.69
C ALA A 52 9.09 -4.63 -0.72
N TRP A 53 10.05 -4.95 -1.58
CA TRP A 53 11.38 -4.38 -1.59
C TRP A 53 11.49 -3.21 -2.57
N ASN A 54 11.22 -1.99 -2.09
CA ASN A 54 11.25 -0.80 -2.94
C ASN A 54 12.30 0.21 -2.48
N PRO A 55 13.26 0.60 -3.34
CA PRO A 55 14.16 1.71 -3.04
C PRO A 55 13.40 3.05 -3.09
N PRO A 56 14.02 4.17 -2.68
CA PRO A 56 13.45 5.50 -2.88
C PRO A 56 13.21 5.81 -4.36
N TYR A 57 12.21 6.64 -4.70
CA TYR A 57 11.82 6.88 -6.10
C TYR A 57 12.96 7.35 -7.01
N TYR A 58 13.88 8.17 -6.50
CA TYR A 58 15.02 8.66 -7.28
C TYR A 58 16.05 7.57 -7.62
N ASP A 59 15.97 6.40 -7.00
CA ASP A 59 16.83 5.25 -7.28
C ASP A 59 16.12 4.17 -8.13
N TRP A 60 14.83 4.33 -8.44
CA TRP A 60 14.04 3.28 -9.10
C TRP A 60 14.62 2.86 -10.45
N ALA A 61 14.95 3.84 -11.30
CA ALA A 61 15.49 3.57 -12.63
C ALA A 61 16.79 2.75 -12.59
N ALA A 62 17.60 2.94 -11.55
CA ALA A 62 18.89 2.27 -11.40
C ALA A 62 18.77 0.89 -10.72
N GLN A 63 17.86 0.73 -9.77
CA GLN A 63 17.85 -0.44 -8.88
C GLN A 63 16.69 -1.41 -9.11
N VAL A 64 15.49 -0.93 -9.44
CA VAL A 64 14.28 -1.77 -9.51
C VAL A 64 14.42 -2.90 -10.55
N PRO A 65 14.91 -2.68 -11.79
CA PRO A 65 15.02 -3.76 -12.76
C PRO A 65 15.90 -4.93 -12.28
N GLY A 66 17.09 -4.63 -11.73
CA GLY A 66 18.01 -5.65 -11.21
C GLY A 66 17.45 -6.38 -10.00
N LEU A 67 16.91 -5.65 -9.02
CA LEU A 67 16.33 -6.26 -7.81
C LEU A 67 15.19 -7.23 -8.16
N HIS A 68 14.34 -6.88 -9.13
CA HIS A 68 13.24 -7.76 -9.53
C HIS A 68 13.72 -8.94 -10.39
N ALA A 69 14.75 -8.77 -11.22
CA ALA A 69 15.38 -9.89 -11.94
C ALA A 69 15.96 -10.93 -10.96
N ASP A 70 16.65 -10.49 -9.92
CA ASP A 70 17.19 -11.37 -8.87
C ASP A 70 16.08 -12.14 -8.14
N VAL A 71 14.96 -11.48 -7.84
CA VAL A 71 13.80 -12.12 -7.21
C VAL A 71 13.15 -13.15 -8.14
N ILE A 72 13.01 -12.83 -9.43
CA ILE A 72 12.50 -13.77 -10.44
C ILE A 72 13.41 -15.00 -10.52
N GLU A 73 14.73 -14.82 -10.60
CA GLU A 73 15.68 -15.93 -10.62
C GLU A 73 15.57 -16.79 -9.36
N ALA A 74 15.58 -16.17 -8.19
CA ALA A 74 15.49 -16.87 -6.92
C ALA A 74 14.17 -17.65 -6.78
N ALA A 75 13.05 -17.07 -7.22
CA ALA A 75 11.75 -17.74 -7.21
C ALA A 75 11.73 -18.99 -8.11
N ARG A 76 12.35 -18.92 -9.31
CA ARG A 76 12.43 -20.06 -10.24
C ARG A 76 13.17 -21.25 -9.65
N LEU A 77 14.21 -21.02 -8.82
CA LEU A 77 15.00 -22.10 -8.22
C LEU A 77 14.16 -23.07 -7.36
N VAL A 78 13.01 -22.62 -6.85
CA VAL A 78 12.20 -23.36 -5.88
C VAL A 78 10.71 -23.40 -6.27
N ASP A 79 10.33 -22.96 -7.47
CA ASP A 79 8.94 -22.73 -7.92
C ASP A 79 8.08 -21.95 -6.89
N ALA A 80 8.70 -20.99 -6.19
CA ALA A 80 7.98 -20.17 -5.22
C ALA A 80 7.04 -19.18 -5.92
N THR A 81 5.91 -18.90 -5.28
CA THR A 81 5.00 -17.84 -5.74
C THR A 81 5.53 -16.48 -5.32
N VAL A 82 5.56 -15.50 -6.21
CA VAL A 82 5.93 -14.12 -5.87
C VAL A 82 4.67 -13.28 -5.75
N ILE A 83 4.45 -12.69 -4.57
CA ILE A 83 3.46 -11.62 -4.38
C ILE A 83 4.17 -10.29 -4.58
N VAL A 84 3.73 -9.52 -5.57
CA VAL A 84 4.20 -8.17 -5.84
C VAL A 84 3.14 -7.19 -5.36
N PRO A 85 3.46 -6.28 -4.42
CA PRO A 85 2.59 -5.15 -4.10
C PRO A 85 2.53 -4.21 -5.31
N GLY A 86 1.44 -4.31 -6.07
CA GLY A 86 1.18 -3.48 -7.25
C GLY A 86 0.64 -2.11 -6.84
N ASN A 87 1.04 -1.08 -7.57
CA ASN A 87 0.48 0.26 -7.45
C ASN A 87 -0.27 0.65 -8.72
N VAL A 88 -0.91 1.82 -8.73
CA VAL A 88 -1.71 2.27 -9.86
C VAL A 88 -0.90 2.99 -10.96
N TYR A 89 0.44 3.00 -10.88
CA TYR A 89 1.26 3.87 -11.72
C TYR A 89 1.31 3.42 -13.18
N VAL A 90 0.94 2.17 -13.44
CA VAL A 90 0.91 1.56 -14.78
C VAL A 90 -0.18 2.14 -15.69
N PHE A 91 -1.25 2.72 -15.13
CA PHE A 91 -2.39 3.20 -15.91
C PHE A 91 -2.14 4.51 -16.64
N GLY A 92 -1.34 5.40 -16.06
CA GLY A 92 -0.93 6.66 -16.69
C GLY A 92 -1.95 7.79 -16.57
N ASP A 93 -1.52 8.99 -16.97
CA ASP A 93 -2.35 10.19 -17.02
C ASP A 93 -3.39 10.11 -18.15
N GLY A 94 -4.57 10.69 -17.94
CA GLY A 94 -5.69 10.65 -18.89
C GLY A 94 -6.46 9.33 -18.94
N ASN A 95 -6.07 8.32 -18.14
CA ASN A 95 -6.70 7.00 -18.09
C ASN A 95 -7.48 6.81 -16.78
N GLY A 96 -8.22 7.82 -16.32
CA GLY A 96 -9.01 7.75 -15.08
C GLY A 96 -10.25 6.86 -15.21
N GLY A 97 -10.86 6.50 -14.09
CA GLY A 97 -12.09 5.71 -14.04
C GLY A 97 -12.02 4.51 -13.10
N THR A 98 -12.73 3.44 -13.46
CA THR A 98 -12.68 2.18 -12.72
C THR A 98 -11.71 1.24 -13.39
N TRP A 99 -10.61 0.95 -12.70
CA TRP A 99 -9.56 0.06 -13.18
C TRP A 99 -9.83 -1.39 -12.79
N ASP A 100 -9.78 -2.27 -13.78
CA ASP A 100 -9.95 -3.71 -13.64
C ASP A 100 -8.83 -4.48 -14.37
N VAL A 101 -8.96 -5.81 -14.41
CA VAL A 101 -7.96 -6.71 -15.03
C VAL A 101 -7.81 -6.53 -16.55
N THR A 102 -8.71 -5.81 -17.21
CA THR A 102 -8.68 -5.53 -18.66
C THR A 102 -8.21 -4.12 -18.99
N THR A 103 -8.05 -3.27 -17.98
CA THR A 103 -7.67 -1.88 -18.16
C THR A 103 -6.23 -1.79 -18.70
N PRO A 104 -6.00 -1.10 -19.83
CA PRO A 104 -4.68 -1.04 -20.44
C PRO A 104 -3.70 -0.24 -19.59
N HIS A 105 -2.46 -0.73 -19.53
CA HIS A 105 -1.35 -0.04 -18.88
C HIS A 105 -0.75 1.01 -19.85
N LEU A 106 -1.20 2.26 -19.77
CA LEU A 106 -0.86 3.32 -20.72
C LEU A 106 0.23 4.29 -20.23
N ALA A 107 0.76 4.10 -19.02
CA ALA A 107 1.72 5.04 -18.45
C ALA A 107 2.96 5.27 -19.33
N GLN A 108 3.29 6.55 -19.51
CA GLN A 108 4.44 7.01 -20.30
C GLN A 108 5.48 7.78 -19.48
N ASN A 109 5.13 8.17 -18.25
CA ASN A 109 6.01 8.83 -17.30
C ASN A 109 7.06 7.84 -16.75
N PRO A 110 8.26 8.31 -16.33
CA PRO A 110 9.37 7.45 -15.89
C PRO A 110 9.00 6.35 -14.89
N LEU A 111 8.37 6.68 -13.77
CA LEU A 111 7.99 5.72 -12.73
C LEU A 111 6.92 4.73 -13.21
N GLY A 112 5.99 5.20 -14.05
CA GLY A 112 4.96 4.36 -14.66
C GLY A 112 5.56 3.34 -15.64
N LYS A 113 6.51 3.76 -16.47
CA LYS A 113 7.26 2.86 -17.38
C LYS A 113 8.02 1.79 -16.61
N ILE A 114 8.76 2.16 -15.57
CA ILE A 114 9.48 1.20 -14.71
C ILE A 114 8.52 0.15 -14.14
N ARG A 115 7.31 0.54 -13.73
CA ARG A 115 6.31 -0.40 -13.21
C ARG A 115 5.74 -1.30 -14.29
N ARG A 116 5.47 -0.78 -15.48
CA ARG A 116 5.03 -1.58 -16.63
C ARG A 116 6.07 -2.62 -17.00
N ASP A 117 7.31 -2.20 -17.21
CA ASP A 117 8.42 -3.08 -17.61
C ASP A 117 8.66 -4.18 -16.56
N LEU A 118 8.54 -3.85 -15.27
CA LEU A 118 8.62 -4.81 -14.16
C LEU A 118 7.50 -5.84 -14.20
N GLU A 119 6.26 -5.42 -14.40
CA GLU A 119 5.11 -6.33 -14.42
C GLU A 119 5.12 -7.22 -15.66
N ASP A 120 5.55 -6.68 -16.81
CA ASP A 120 5.77 -7.43 -18.04
C ASP A 120 6.89 -8.47 -17.85
N ALA A 121 7.99 -8.10 -17.20
CA ALA A 121 9.06 -9.06 -16.87
C ALA A 121 8.57 -10.24 -16.03
N TYR A 122 7.71 -10.02 -15.02
CA TYR A 122 7.11 -11.13 -14.27
C TYR A 122 6.17 -11.96 -15.14
N ARG A 123 5.33 -11.32 -15.96
CA ARG A 123 4.40 -12.00 -16.87
C ARG A 123 5.11 -12.94 -17.84
N GLU A 124 6.24 -12.50 -18.37
CA GLU A 124 7.08 -13.26 -19.31
C GLU A 124 8.00 -14.27 -18.62
N SER A 125 8.22 -14.12 -17.30
CA SER A 125 9.21 -14.92 -16.58
C SER A 125 8.85 -16.39 -16.40
N GLY A 126 7.55 -16.73 -16.48
CA GLY A 126 7.00 -18.05 -16.13
C GLY A 126 6.91 -18.34 -14.63
N VAL A 127 7.40 -17.43 -13.77
CA VAL A 127 7.24 -17.54 -12.31
C VAL A 127 5.77 -17.37 -11.94
N ARG A 128 5.30 -18.14 -10.96
CA ARG A 128 3.96 -17.93 -10.42
C ARG A 128 3.90 -16.57 -9.69
N THR A 129 3.16 -15.61 -10.21
CA THR A 129 3.13 -14.23 -9.72
C THR A 129 1.71 -13.77 -9.44
N ILE A 130 1.52 -13.13 -8.28
CA ILE A 130 0.30 -12.43 -7.90
C ILE A 130 0.67 -10.96 -7.74
N VAL A 131 0.23 -10.11 -8.66
CA VAL A 131 0.28 -8.65 -8.51
C VAL A 131 -0.95 -8.23 -7.73
N LEU A 132 -0.77 -7.89 -6.45
CA LEU A 132 -1.86 -7.39 -5.62
C LEU A 132 -1.87 -5.87 -5.69
N ARG A 133 -2.74 -5.31 -6.54
CA ARG A 133 -2.74 -3.89 -6.92
C ARG A 133 -3.63 -3.07 -6.01
N ALA A 134 -3.09 -1.99 -5.46
CA ALA A 134 -3.80 -1.11 -4.55
C ALA A 134 -3.53 0.37 -4.84
N GLY A 135 -4.44 1.23 -4.36
CA GLY A 135 -4.26 2.69 -4.32
C GLY A 135 -3.37 3.12 -3.15
N ASP A 136 -3.54 4.37 -2.70
CA ASP A 136 -2.75 4.91 -1.59
C ASP A 136 -3.05 4.20 -0.26
N PHE A 137 -2.03 4.05 0.57
CA PHE A 137 -2.14 3.26 1.79
C PHE A 137 -2.65 4.05 2.99
N LEU A 138 -3.53 3.41 3.75
CA LEU A 138 -3.84 3.72 5.14
C LEU A 138 -3.15 2.67 6.02
N ASP A 139 -2.27 3.13 6.90
CA ASP A 139 -1.46 2.28 7.78
C ASP A 139 -1.82 2.55 9.25
N THR A 140 -1.59 1.57 10.12
CA THR A 140 -1.85 1.69 11.56
C THR A 140 -0.66 2.30 12.32
N GLU A 141 0.43 2.59 11.62
CA GLU A 141 1.65 3.20 12.16
C GLU A 141 2.19 4.25 11.20
N PRO A 142 2.93 5.27 11.70
CA PRO A 142 3.68 6.18 10.86
C PRO A 142 4.60 5.41 9.91
N SER A 143 4.48 5.70 8.62
CA SER A 143 5.16 4.94 7.57
C SER A 143 5.81 5.83 6.51
N GLY A 144 5.62 7.14 6.58
CA GLY A 144 6.11 8.07 5.57
C GLY A 144 5.26 8.07 4.30
N ASN A 145 3.99 7.67 4.38
CA ASN A 145 3.04 7.69 3.26
C ASN A 145 2.37 9.07 3.14
N TRP A 146 1.56 9.26 2.10
CA TRP A 146 0.89 10.55 1.88
C TRP A 146 -0.04 10.93 3.04
N PHE A 147 -0.78 9.96 3.57
CA PHE A 147 -1.74 10.18 4.64
C PHE A 147 -1.07 10.72 5.91
N ASP A 148 -0.05 10.03 6.43
CA ASP A 148 0.60 10.44 7.69
C ASP A 148 1.55 11.62 7.53
N MET A 149 2.28 11.74 6.40
CA MET A 149 3.25 12.83 6.21
C MET A 149 2.66 14.16 5.77
N ILE A 150 1.59 14.13 4.97
CA ILE A 150 1.05 15.33 4.32
C ILE A 150 -0.35 15.64 4.81
N MET A 151 -1.22 14.63 4.90
CA MET A 151 -2.64 14.89 5.08
C MET A 151 -3.07 15.04 6.54
N ALA A 152 -2.65 14.10 7.37
CA ALA A 152 -3.02 13.99 8.78
C ALA A 152 -2.08 14.63 9.84
N PRO A 153 -0.88 15.21 9.55
CA PRO A 153 -0.01 15.77 10.61
C PRO A 153 -0.67 16.81 11.50
N LYS A 154 -1.64 17.56 10.97
CA LYS A 154 -2.37 18.63 11.68
C LYS A 154 -3.79 18.21 12.06
N LEU A 155 -4.12 16.92 11.99
CA LEU A 155 -5.46 16.43 12.26
C LEU A 155 -5.89 16.68 13.73
N ALA A 156 -4.94 16.56 14.67
CA ALA A 156 -5.19 16.93 16.08
C ALA A 156 -5.54 18.41 16.28
N LYS A 157 -5.22 19.27 15.31
CA LYS A 157 -5.59 20.70 15.27
C LYS A 157 -6.83 20.96 14.40
N GLY A 158 -7.53 19.92 13.97
CA GLY A 158 -8.73 20.03 13.13
C GLY A 158 -8.44 20.39 11.68
N VAL A 159 -7.22 20.15 11.16
CA VAL A 159 -6.87 20.45 9.77
C VAL A 159 -6.48 19.18 9.02
N PHE A 160 -7.13 18.94 7.89
CA PHE A 160 -6.80 17.86 6.96
C PHE A 160 -6.38 18.46 5.62
N THR A 161 -5.16 18.19 5.18
CA THR A 161 -4.59 18.78 3.95
C THR A 161 -4.62 17.78 2.80
N TYR A 162 -5.30 18.10 1.71
CA TYR A 162 -5.46 17.20 0.58
C TYR A 162 -4.60 17.63 -0.63
N PRO A 163 -3.92 16.71 -1.32
CA PRO A 163 -2.94 17.11 -2.34
C PRO A 163 -3.53 17.65 -3.65
N GLY A 164 -4.78 17.36 -3.99
CA GLY A 164 -5.34 17.77 -5.29
C GLY A 164 -6.81 18.16 -5.25
N ALA A 165 -7.56 17.76 -6.28
CA ALA A 165 -9.00 17.96 -6.34
C ALA A 165 -9.68 17.20 -5.19
N THR A 166 -10.61 17.86 -4.50
CA THR A 166 -11.18 17.36 -3.23
C THR A 166 -12.49 16.61 -3.41
N ASP A 167 -13.09 16.74 -4.59
CA ASP A 167 -14.40 16.27 -5.00
C ASP A 167 -14.35 15.05 -5.93
N ILE A 168 -13.14 14.59 -6.28
CA ILE A 168 -12.95 13.42 -7.16
C ILE A 168 -12.69 12.15 -6.35
N ASP A 169 -13.05 11.01 -6.91
CA ASP A 169 -12.76 9.71 -6.30
C ASP A 169 -11.26 9.38 -6.33
N HIS A 170 -10.77 8.84 -5.20
CA HIS A 170 -9.40 8.37 -5.05
C HIS A 170 -9.39 6.98 -4.43
N ALA A 171 -8.52 6.10 -4.91
CA ALA A 171 -8.40 4.73 -4.42
C ALA A 171 -7.52 4.67 -3.17
N TRP A 172 -8.03 4.02 -2.11
CA TRP A 172 -7.34 3.83 -0.84
C TRP A 172 -7.32 2.35 -0.46
N ALA A 173 -6.25 1.90 0.19
CA ALA A 173 -6.16 0.55 0.71
C ALA A 173 -5.67 0.56 2.17
N TYR A 174 -6.47 -0.03 3.05
CA TYR A 174 -6.06 -0.30 4.43
C TYR A 174 -5.08 -1.47 4.46
N LEU A 175 -3.84 -1.20 4.88
CA LEU A 175 -2.75 -2.16 4.80
C LEU A 175 -3.02 -3.50 5.51
N PRO A 176 -3.63 -3.52 6.72
CA PRO A 176 -3.99 -4.79 7.35
C PRO A 176 -4.95 -5.65 6.50
N ASP A 177 -5.93 -5.04 5.84
CA ASP A 177 -6.82 -5.77 4.94
C ASP A 177 -6.12 -6.22 3.66
N LEU A 178 -5.31 -5.35 3.06
CA LEU A 178 -4.55 -5.67 1.86
C LEU A 178 -3.61 -6.86 2.11
N CYS A 179 -2.92 -6.88 3.24
CA CYS A 179 -2.04 -7.98 3.62
C CYS A 179 -2.81 -9.25 4.01
N ARG A 180 -4.01 -9.14 4.59
CA ARG A 180 -4.90 -10.28 4.82
C ARG A 180 -5.40 -10.90 3.51
N ALA A 181 -5.68 -10.07 2.49
CA ALA A 181 -5.97 -10.54 1.14
C ALA A 181 -4.74 -11.23 0.51
N ALA A 182 -3.53 -10.69 0.71
CA ALA A 182 -2.29 -11.33 0.24
C ALA A 182 -2.10 -12.74 0.81
N VAL A 183 -2.40 -12.95 2.10
CA VAL A 183 -2.37 -14.28 2.74
C VAL A 183 -3.38 -15.22 2.09
N GLN A 184 -4.64 -14.81 1.94
CA GLN A 184 -5.67 -15.67 1.35
C GLN A 184 -5.38 -16.02 -0.11
N LEU A 185 -4.82 -15.08 -0.89
CA LEU A 185 -4.36 -15.34 -2.25
C LEU A 185 -3.16 -16.31 -2.28
N ALA A 186 -2.21 -16.17 -1.34
CA ALA A 186 -1.12 -17.14 -1.17
C ALA A 186 -1.64 -18.54 -0.83
N GLU A 187 -2.71 -18.66 -0.05
CA GLU A 187 -3.29 -19.95 0.29
C GLU A 187 -3.93 -20.65 -0.92
N LYS A 188 -4.49 -19.87 -1.85
CA LYS A 188 -5.10 -20.34 -3.10
C LYS A 188 -4.16 -20.37 -4.30
N ARG A 189 -2.88 -20.03 -4.14
CA ARG A 189 -1.91 -19.82 -5.25
C ARG A 189 -1.83 -20.95 -6.28
N ASP A 190 -2.14 -22.18 -5.90
CA ASP A 190 -2.10 -23.35 -6.79
C ASP A 190 -3.34 -23.48 -7.70
N GLU A 191 -4.41 -22.75 -7.39
CA GLU A 191 -5.66 -22.66 -8.16
C GLU A 191 -5.69 -21.45 -9.12
N LEU A 192 -4.75 -20.52 -8.95
CA LEU A 192 -4.68 -19.27 -9.74
C LEU A 192 -3.92 -19.48 -11.05
N ASN A 193 -4.09 -18.55 -11.99
CA ASN A 193 -3.25 -18.49 -13.17
C ASN A 193 -1.78 -18.28 -12.77
N ARG A 194 -0.86 -18.64 -13.66
CA ARG A 194 0.58 -18.42 -13.41
C ARG A 194 0.91 -16.96 -13.19
N PHE A 195 0.26 -16.05 -13.91
CA PHE A 195 0.33 -14.62 -13.62
C PHE A 195 -1.08 -14.12 -13.34
N GLU A 196 -1.28 -13.51 -12.18
CA GLU A 196 -2.58 -13.02 -11.72
C GLU A 196 -2.44 -11.55 -11.28
N ASP A 197 -3.13 -10.64 -11.96
CA ASP A 197 -3.26 -9.23 -11.54
C ASP A 197 -4.59 -9.07 -10.81
N VAL A 198 -4.52 -8.72 -9.53
CA VAL A 198 -5.67 -8.63 -8.63
C VAL A 198 -5.83 -7.20 -8.14
N PRO A 199 -6.73 -6.42 -8.75
CA PRO A 199 -7.18 -5.15 -8.19
C PRO A 199 -7.82 -5.34 -6.81
N PHE A 200 -7.25 -4.70 -5.80
CA PHE A 200 -7.83 -4.62 -4.47
C PHE A 200 -8.67 -3.34 -4.36
N PRO A 201 -10.00 -3.43 -4.21
CA PRO A 201 -10.89 -2.27 -4.29
C PRO A 201 -10.74 -1.31 -3.11
N GLY A 202 -10.38 -1.84 -1.93
CA GLY A 202 -10.22 -1.08 -0.69
C GLY A 202 -11.38 -0.10 -0.45
N TYR A 203 -11.05 1.19 -0.31
CA TYR A 203 -12.04 2.26 -0.24
C TYR A 203 -11.88 3.22 -1.42
N THR A 204 -13.00 3.78 -1.87
CA THR A 204 -13.02 4.87 -2.86
C THR A 204 -13.56 6.13 -2.21
N LEU A 205 -12.70 7.10 -1.96
CA LEU A 205 -13.04 8.31 -1.19
C LEU A 205 -12.41 9.55 -1.82
N SER A 206 -13.23 10.59 -1.98
CA SER A 206 -12.74 11.93 -2.25
C SER A 206 -12.14 12.58 -1.01
N GLY A 207 -11.39 13.66 -1.19
CA GLY A 207 -10.85 14.45 -0.07
C GLY A 207 -11.94 14.98 0.87
N GLU A 208 -13.09 15.37 0.32
CA GLU A 208 -14.29 15.78 1.06
C GLU A 208 -14.88 14.64 1.89
N LYS A 209 -15.17 13.49 1.26
CA LYS A 209 -15.69 12.31 1.97
C LYS A 209 -14.73 11.83 3.05
N MET A 210 -13.42 11.88 2.79
CA MET A 210 -12.39 11.54 3.77
C MET A 210 -12.40 12.50 4.96
N ALA A 211 -12.48 13.82 4.72
CA ALA A 211 -12.55 14.82 5.79
C ALA A 211 -13.80 14.64 6.66
N ASP A 212 -14.96 14.38 6.04
CA ASP A 212 -16.22 14.13 6.76
C ASP A 212 -16.12 12.88 7.65
N ARG A 213 -15.54 11.79 7.13
CA ARG A 213 -15.35 10.56 7.91
C ARG A 213 -14.33 10.72 9.02
N LEU A 214 -13.26 11.49 8.79
CA LEU A 214 -12.31 11.84 9.84
C LEU A 214 -12.96 12.71 10.93
N ALA A 215 -13.86 13.64 10.58
CA ALA A 215 -14.61 14.43 11.55
C ALA A 215 -15.46 13.54 12.46
N ALA A 216 -16.21 12.61 11.87
CA ALA A 216 -17.00 11.63 12.61
C ALA A 216 -16.14 10.74 13.53
N VAL A 217 -15.03 10.21 13.03
CA VAL A 217 -14.15 9.30 13.79
C VAL A 217 -13.40 10.02 14.91
N THR A 218 -12.94 11.26 14.67
CA THR A 218 -12.15 12.01 15.66
C THR A 218 -13.01 12.77 16.67
N GLY A 219 -14.30 12.95 16.39
CA GLY A 219 -15.18 13.85 17.17
C GLY A 219 -14.85 15.33 17.00
N ARG A 220 -14.06 15.69 15.98
CA ARG A 220 -13.58 17.07 15.75
C ARG A 220 -14.23 17.67 14.52
N SER A 221 -14.40 18.99 14.54
CA SER A 221 -14.61 19.74 13.30
C SER A 221 -13.31 19.71 12.48
N ILE A 222 -13.36 19.12 11.28
CA ILE A 222 -12.21 19.04 10.38
C ILE A 222 -12.36 20.06 9.25
N SER A 223 -11.39 20.97 9.14
CA SER A 223 -11.27 21.87 8.01
C SER A 223 -10.40 21.24 6.92
N LEU A 224 -11.01 20.93 5.79
CA LEU A 224 -10.33 20.48 4.58
C LEU A 224 -9.58 21.65 3.93
N LYS A 225 -8.29 21.46 3.67
CA LYS A 225 -7.42 22.43 2.98
C LYS A 225 -6.77 21.79 1.77
N LYS A 226 -6.60 22.54 0.69
CA LYS A 226 -5.80 22.11 -0.46
C LYS A 226 -4.32 22.37 -0.19
N MET A 227 -3.48 21.41 -0.53
CA MET A 227 -2.03 21.53 -0.46
C MET A 227 -1.53 22.54 -1.50
N ASN A 228 -0.58 23.39 -1.09
CA ASN A 228 0.18 24.19 -2.05
C ASN A 228 1.38 23.39 -2.57
N TRP A 229 1.46 23.18 -3.88
CA TRP A 229 2.57 22.47 -4.53
C TRP A 229 3.79 23.35 -4.81
N LEU A 230 3.66 24.68 -4.72
CA LEU A 230 4.75 25.62 -5.00
C LEU A 230 6.03 25.34 -4.18
N PRO A 231 5.96 25.02 -2.87
CA PRO A 231 7.16 24.65 -2.11
C PRO A 231 7.90 23.44 -2.70
N ILE A 232 7.19 22.40 -3.15
CA ILE A 232 7.81 21.22 -3.79
C ILE A 232 8.42 21.61 -5.14
N GLN A 233 7.71 22.43 -5.92
CA GLN A 233 8.21 22.94 -7.20
C GLN A 233 9.52 23.72 -7.03
N LEU A 234 9.62 24.57 -6.01
CA LEU A 234 10.81 25.38 -5.72
C LEU A 234 11.94 24.54 -5.11
N ALA A 235 11.62 23.48 -4.36
CA ALA A 235 12.60 22.56 -3.79
C ALA A 235 13.19 21.59 -4.83
N ARG A 236 12.61 21.50 -6.04
CA ARG A 236 13.00 20.58 -7.11
C ARG A 236 14.53 20.44 -7.36
N PRO A 237 15.34 21.52 -7.43
CA PRO A 237 16.78 21.39 -7.68
C PRO A 237 17.58 20.87 -6.47
N PHE A 238 17.05 20.99 -5.24
CA PHE A 238 17.77 20.63 -4.01
C PHE A 238 17.25 19.33 -3.39
N TRP A 239 16.04 18.90 -3.75
CA TRP A 239 15.38 17.73 -3.19
C TRP A 239 15.14 16.66 -4.26
N LYS A 240 15.95 15.60 -4.25
CA LYS A 240 15.90 14.50 -5.23
C LYS A 240 14.53 13.83 -5.37
N LEU A 241 13.71 13.86 -4.31
CA LEU A 241 12.37 13.25 -4.33
C LEU A 241 11.34 14.15 -5.04
N ALA A 242 11.51 15.48 -5.06
CA ALA A 242 10.53 16.42 -5.58
C ALA A 242 10.09 16.16 -7.03
N PRO A 243 10.99 15.93 -8.02
CA PRO A 243 10.57 15.62 -9.40
C PRO A 243 9.60 14.44 -9.49
N HIS A 244 9.82 13.40 -8.67
CA HIS A 244 9.04 12.17 -8.65
C HIS A 244 7.65 12.38 -8.01
N LEU A 245 7.56 13.23 -6.98
CA LEU A 245 6.28 13.62 -6.40
C LEU A 245 5.44 14.47 -7.38
N LEU A 246 6.11 15.37 -8.12
CA LEU A 246 5.46 16.19 -9.14
C LEU A 246 5.02 15.36 -10.34
N GLU A 247 5.82 14.37 -10.75
CA GLU A 247 5.48 13.41 -11.79
C GLU A 247 4.17 12.68 -11.49
N MET A 248 4.00 12.19 -10.25
CA MET A 248 2.80 11.44 -9.85
C MET A 248 1.65 12.34 -9.41
N ARG A 249 1.76 13.67 -9.53
CA ARG A 249 0.73 14.62 -9.09
C ARG A 249 -0.61 14.43 -9.80
N TYR A 250 -0.59 13.93 -11.04
CA TYR A 250 -1.81 13.73 -11.83
C TYR A 250 -2.82 12.81 -11.13
N LEU A 251 -2.36 11.82 -10.34
CA LEU A 251 -3.23 10.93 -9.60
C LEU A 251 -4.15 11.65 -8.61
N TRP A 252 -3.71 12.78 -8.05
CA TRP A 252 -4.51 13.61 -7.15
C TRP A 252 -5.55 14.49 -7.87
N ASN A 253 -5.53 14.49 -9.21
CA ASN A 253 -6.41 15.32 -10.05
C ASN A 253 -7.12 14.50 -11.13
N MET A 254 -7.04 13.16 -11.06
CA MET A 254 -7.65 12.24 -12.00
C MET A 254 -8.50 11.23 -11.21
N PRO A 255 -9.83 11.18 -11.40
CA PRO A 255 -10.68 10.28 -10.64
C PRO A 255 -10.32 8.83 -10.93
N HIS A 256 -10.13 8.03 -9.88
CA HIS A 256 -9.80 6.63 -10.04
C HIS A 256 -10.27 5.75 -8.88
N ARG A 257 -10.56 4.50 -9.21
CA ARG A 257 -10.92 3.43 -8.26
C ARG A 257 -10.52 2.07 -8.82
N LEU A 258 -10.33 1.08 -7.95
CA LEU A 258 -10.04 -0.31 -8.34
C LEU A 258 -11.32 -1.15 -8.27
N SER A 259 -11.59 -1.94 -9.31
CA SER A 259 -12.74 -2.84 -9.36
C SER A 259 -12.54 -4.04 -8.45
N GLY A 260 -13.51 -4.33 -7.58
CA GLY A 260 -13.48 -5.52 -6.73
C GLY A 260 -13.86 -6.82 -7.43
N ALA A 261 -14.25 -6.78 -8.71
CA ALA A 261 -14.83 -7.93 -9.40
C ALA A 261 -13.93 -9.16 -9.38
N ARG A 262 -12.63 -9.00 -9.69
CA ARG A 262 -11.69 -10.13 -9.68
C ARG A 262 -11.43 -10.63 -8.26
N LEU A 263 -11.22 -9.74 -7.30
CA LEU A 263 -11.01 -10.13 -5.91
C LEU A 263 -12.21 -10.92 -5.35
N ASN A 264 -13.44 -10.50 -5.63
CA ASN A 264 -14.65 -11.16 -5.16
C ASN A 264 -14.83 -12.58 -5.75
N VAL A 265 -14.37 -12.81 -6.98
CA VAL A 265 -14.35 -14.16 -7.57
C VAL A 265 -13.33 -15.04 -6.85
N LEU A 266 -12.14 -14.52 -6.57
CA LEU A 266 -11.07 -15.29 -5.94
C LEU A 266 -11.32 -15.50 -4.44
N LEU A 267 -11.83 -14.49 -3.75
CA LEU A 267 -12.05 -14.43 -2.30
C LEU A 267 -13.49 -13.93 -1.99
N PRO A 268 -14.54 -14.72 -2.27
CA PRO A 268 -15.93 -14.28 -2.09
C PRO A 268 -16.31 -13.95 -0.64
N GLU A 269 -15.61 -14.57 0.32
CA GLU A 269 -15.82 -14.36 1.75
C GLU A 269 -14.97 -13.21 2.33
N PHE A 270 -14.19 -12.50 1.50
CA PHE A 270 -13.32 -11.43 1.99
C PHE A 270 -14.15 -10.23 2.47
N GLN A 271 -14.08 -9.96 3.77
CA GLN A 271 -14.73 -8.83 4.39
C GLN A 271 -13.74 -7.71 4.65
N HIS A 272 -13.97 -6.54 4.06
CA HIS A 272 -13.23 -5.33 4.38
C HIS A 272 -13.52 -4.87 5.81
N THR A 273 -12.50 -4.34 6.47
CA THR A 273 -12.65 -3.60 7.72
C THR A 273 -13.56 -2.40 7.48
N PRO A 274 -14.59 -2.15 8.30
CA PRO A 274 -15.42 -0.96 8.17
C PRO A 274 -14.57 0.32 8.19
N LEU A 275 -14.87 1.26 7.30
CA LEU A 275 -14.04 2.44 7.06
C LEU A 275 -13.75 3.23 8.34
N GLU A 276 -14.76 3.41 9.20
CA GLU A 276 -14.63 4.16 10.44
C GLU A 276 -13.63 3.51 11.40
N ARG A 277 -13.63 2.16 11.45
CA ARG A 277 -12.66 1.40 12.25
C ARG A 277 -11.25 1.51 11.66
N ALA A 278 -11.12 1.39 10.33
CA ALA A 278 -9.84 1.56 9.66
C ALA A 278 -9.27 2.96 9.93
N LEU A 279 -10.05 4.02 9.70
CA LEU A 279 -9.63 5.40 9.96
C LEU A 279 -9.29 5.64 11.44
N ALA A 280 -10.07 5.10 12.38
CA ALA A 280 -9.77 5.23 13.81
C ALA A 280 -8.41 4.64 14.18
N SER A 281 -7.99 3.57 13.48
CA SER A 281 -6.69 2.95 13.67
C SER A 281 -5.54 3.63 12.92
N THR A 282 -5.83 4.51 11.96
CA THR A 282 -4.80 5.16 11.11
C THR A 282 -4.51 6.60 11.51
N VAL A 283 -5.42 7.25 12.24
CA VAL A 283 -5.21 8.61 12.72
C VAL A 283 -4.22 8.64 13.88
N PRO A 284 -3.45 9.73 14.05
CA PRO A 284 -2.62 9.90 15.24
C PRO A 284 -3.47 9.80 16.52
N PRO A 285 -3.04 9.09 17.57
CA PRO A 285 -3.81 8.96 18.80
C PRO A 285 -4.25 10.30 19.40
N ALA A 286 -3.39 11.33 19.31
CA ALA A 286 -3.70 12.69 19.75
C ALA A 286 -4.86 13.38 18.99
N ALA A 287 -5.23 12.86 17.82
CA ALA A 287 -6.35 13.37 17.04
C ALA A 287 -7.70 12.82 17.52
N LEU A 288 -7.74 11.65 18.17
CA LEU A 288 -8.96 11.10 18.74
C LEU A 288 -9.37 11.92 19.97
N GLN A 289 -10.61 12.39 20.01
CA GLN A 289 -11.18 12.86 21.27
C GLN A 289 -11.57 11.63 22.10
N HIS A 290 -10.90 11.42 23.23
CA HIS A 290 -11.45 10.51 24.24
C HIS A 290 -12.75 11.13 24.76
N PRO A 291 -13.82 10.34 24.97
CA PRO A 291 -15.01 10.85 25.64
C PRO A 291 -14.57 11.44 26.98
N THR A 292 -14.78 12.75 27.13
CA THR A 292 -14.56 13.48 28.38
C THR A 292 -15.57 12.95 29.39
N GLY A 293 -15.16 11.99 30.21
CA GLY A 293 -16.11 11.35 31.12
C GLY A 293 -15.62 10.20 31.98
N GLN A 294 -14.34 10.11 32.35
CA GLN A 294 -13.93 9.39 33.56
C GLN A 294 -12.77 10.15 34.20
N ASN A 295 -13.08 10.96 35.21
CA ASN A 295 -12.07 11.41 36.17
C ASN A 295 -11.42 10.16 36.78
N PRO A 296 -10.09 10.05 36.86
CA PRO A 296 -9.50 9.09 37.77
C PRO A 296 -10.00 9.44 39.17
N MET A 297 -10.70 8.51 39.81
CA MET A 297 -11.12 8.67 41.21
C MET A 297 -9.89 9.05 42.02
N SER A 298 -9.98 10.23 42.64
CA SER A 298 -9.01 10.73 43.60
C SER A 298 -8.94 9.72 44.74
N THR A 299 -7.90 8.90 44.80
CA THR A 299 -7.52 8.20 46.04
C THR A 299 -7.00 9.25 47.01
N GLN A 300 -7.92 9.89 47.74
CA GLN A 300 -7.60 10.56 48.98
C GLN A 300 -7.30 9.48 50.01
N THR A 301 -6.02 9.36 50.35
CA THR A 301 -5.53 8.71 51.55
C THR A 301 -6.02 9.51 52.76
N SER A 302 -6.83 8.89 53.61
CA SER A 302 -7.04 9.36 54.98
C SER A 302 -6.40 8.33 55.92
N LEU A 303 -5.48 8.84 56.74
CA LEU A 303 -5.16 8.29 58.06
C LEU A 303 -6.38 8.44 58.99
#